data_AF-A0A9Q3B9P6-F1
#
_entry.id   AF-A0A9Q3B9P6-F1
#
_cell.length_a   1.000
_cell.length_b   1.000
_cell.length_c   1.000
_cell.angle_alpha   90.00
_cell.angle_beta   90.00
_cell.angle_gamma   90.00
#
_symmetry.space_group_name_H-M   'P 1'
#
loop_
_entity.id
_entity.type
_entity.pdbx_description
1 polymer ?
#
loop_
_entity_poly.entity_id
_entity_poly.type
_entity_poly.pdbx_seq_one_letter_code
_entity_poly.pdbx_strand_id
1 'polypeptide(L)'
;MKDSFVGPFTIIKLIGENAVEVKLTEEFSRKHPVFPEEEPKPPEIVEVEDYPEPVQKIIKARNIRLNGKDQRQYLVRFKNQTVDKDKWLAEDVIPDGKLHLRRLIASRRTEKSPQ
;
A
#
# COMPACT_ATOMS: atom_id res chain seq x y z
N MET A 1 -14.51 12.47 29.02
CA MET A 1 -15.71 12.53 28.16
C MET A 1 -16.92 12.42 29.06
N LYS A 2 -17.88 13.34 28.98
CA LYS A 2 -19.12 13.26 29.77
C LYS A 2 -20.19 12.65 28.87
N ASP A 3 -20.72 11.49 29.25
CA ASP A 3 -21.91 10.92 28.63
C ASP A 3 -23.07 11.90 28.80
N SER A 4 -23.51 12.48 27.69
CA SER A 4 -24.73 13.30 27.67
C SER A 4 -25.93 12.36 27.57
N PHE A 5 -26.10 11.50 28.58
CA PHE A 5 -27.32 10.74 28.73
C PHE A 5 -28.45 11.72 29.05
N VAL A 6 -29.37 11.88 28.11
CA VAL A 6 -30.53 12.74 28.28
C VAL A 6 -31.76 11.87 28.50
N GLY A 7 -32.20 11.84 29.76
CA GLY A 7 -33.58 11.59 30.16
C GLY A 7 -34.04 10.12 30.26
N PRO A 8 -35.14 9.89 31.01
CA PRO A 8 -36.10 8.84 30.71
C PRO A 8 -37.16 9.36 29.72
N PHE A 9 -37.37 8.65 28.61
CA PHE A 9 -38.42 8.98 27.62
C PHE A 9 -39.61 8.03 27.73
N THR A 10 -40.82 8.55 27.50
CA THR A 10 -42.03 7.71 27.43
C THR A 10 -42.05 6.95 26.11
N ILE A 11 -42.09 5.62 26.19
CA ILE A 11 -42.24 4.74 25.02
C ILE A 11 -43.69 4.80 24.53
N ILE A 12 -43.86 5.15 23.26
CA ILE A 12 -45.16 5.17 22.57
C ILE A 12 -45.42 3.80 21.92
N LYS A 13 -44.39 3.21 21.31
CA LYS A 13 -44.53 1.98 20.52
C LYS A 13 -43.22 1.20 20.44
N LEU A 14 -43.31 -0.13 20.38
CA LEU A 14 -42.19 -0.99 20.03
C LEU A 14 -42.13 -1.19 18.51
N ILE A 15 -40.94 -1.03 17.91
CA ILE A 15 -40.68 -1.23 16.48
C ILE A 15 -39.71 -2.41 16.35
N GLY A 16 -40.25 -3.59 16.03
CA GLY A 16 -39.47 -4.83 15.98
C GLY A 16 -38.92 -5.21 17.36
N GLU A 17 -37.84 -5.99 17.37
CA GLU A 17 -37.21 -6.48 18.61
C GLU A 17 -36.27 -5.46 19.26
N ASN A 18 -35.71 -4.54 18.47
CA ASN A 18 -34.57 -3.71 18.89
C ASN A 18 -34.81 -2.20 18.85
N ALA A 19 -36.00 -1.71 18.48
CA ALA A 19 -36.26 -0.28 18.38
C ALA A 19 -37.57 0.12 19.06
N VAL A 20 -37.64 1.36 19.53
CA VAL A 20 -38.82 1.94 20.21
C VAL A 20 -39.07 3.36 19.73
N GLU A 21 -40.33 3.68 19.51
CA GLU A 21 -40.79 5.04 19.28
C GLU A 21 -41.00 5.72 20.64
N VAL A 22 -40.38 6.88 20.84
CA VAL A 22 -40.43 7.62 22.10
C VAL A 22 -41.02 9.01 21.90
N LYS A 23 -41.75 9.48 22.92
CA LYS A 23 -42.26 10.86 22.96
C LYS A 23 -41.12 11.80 23.37
N LEU A 24 -40.59 12.56 22.42
CA LEU A 24 -39.62 13.63 22.70
C LEU A 24 -40.35 14.86 23.26
N THR A 25 -39.77 15.50 24.28
CA THR A 25 -40.23 16.82 24.74
C THR A 25 -39.81 17.90 23.73
N GLU A 26 -40.47 19.07 23.76
CA GLU A 26 -40.33 20.12 22.73
C GLU A 26 -38.88 20.58 22.52
N GLU A 27 -38.06 20.56 23.57
CA GLU A 27 -36.64 20.91 23.55
C GLU A 27 -35.77 19.93 22.73
N PHE A 28 -36.15 18.65 22.68
CA PHE A 28 -35.41 17.61 21.94
C PHE A 28 -35.99 17.32 20.57
N SER A 29 -37.26 17.66 20.33
CA SER A 29 -37.87 17.55 19.00
C SER A 29 -37.19 18.42 17.94
N ARG A 30 -36.48 19.47 18.36
CA ARG A 30 -35.73 20.39 17.46
C ARG A 30 -34.27 19.99 17.27
N LYS A 31 -33.76 19.03 18.03
CA LYS A 31 -32.38 18.53 17.90
C LYS A 31 -32.39 17.35 16.95
N HIS A 32 -31.77 17.49 15.77
CA HIS A 32 -31.50 16.34 14.92
C HIS A 32 -30.57 15.39 15.70
N PRO A 33 -30.84 14.06 15.73
CA PRO A 33 -29.88 13.13 16.28
C PRO A 33 -28.59 13.23 15.46
N VAL A 34 -27.51 13.70 16.10
CA VAL A 34 -26.18 13.70 15.51
C VAL A 34 -25.48 12.49 16.09
N PHE A 35 -25.29 11.46 15.28
CA PHE A 35 -24.38 10.37 15.64
C PHE A 35 -22.97 10.97 15.73
N PRO A 36 -22.19 10.68 16.78
CA PRO A 36 -20.80 11.13 16.83
C PRO A 36 -20.07 10.57 15.62
N GLU A 37 -19.61 11.44 14.71
CA GLU A 37 -18.67 11.03 13.67
C GLU A 37 -17.33 10.77 14.37
N GLU A 38 -16.85 9.53 14.33
CA GLU A 38 -15.43 9.29 14.54
C GLU A 38 -14.70 9.91 13.36
N GLU A 39 -13.88 10.94 13.60
CA GLU A 39 -13.02 11.51 12.58
C GLU A 39 -12.18 10.37 11.96
N PRO A 40 -12.13 10.26 10.62
CA PRO A 40 -11.31 9.22 10.00
C PRO A 40 -9.86 9.46 10.42
N LYS A 41 -9.30 8.54 11.21
CA LYS A 41 -7.87 8.55 11.52
C LYS A 41 -7.10 8.61 10.20
N PRO A 42 -6.09 9.48 10.07
CA PRO A 42 -5.19 9.44 8.93
C PRO A 42 -4.66 8.01 8.76
N PRO A 43 -4.63 7.45 7.55
CA PRO A 43 -4.10 6.12 7.36
C PRO A 43 -2.66 6.09 7.89
N GLU A 44 -2.40 5.19 8.84
CA GLU A 44 -1.04 4.87 9.25
C GLU A 44 -0.26 4.47 7.99
N ILE A 45 0.82 5.19 7.70
CA ILE A 45 1.73 4.85 6.60
C ILE A 45 2.40 3.54 7.02
N VAL A 46 1.83 2.43 6.59
CA VAL A 46 2.48 1.13 6.70
C VAL A 46 3.68 1.20 5.77
N GLU A 47 4.90 1.24 6.33
CA GLU A 47 6.11 0.96 5.56
C GLU A 47 5.92 -0.44 4.98
N VAL A 48 5.59 -0.50 3.69
CA VAL A 48 5.45 -1.75 2.96
C VAL A 48 6.83 -2.38 3.02
N GLU A 49 6.95 -3.40 3.87
CA GLU A 49 8.08 -4.30 3.90
C GLU A 49 8.20 -4.83 2.46
N ASP A 50 9.15 -4.27 1.70
CA ASP A 50 9.30 -4.47 0.26
C ASP A 50 9.84 -5.89 0.07
N TYR A 51 8.97 -6.89 0.25
CA TYR A 51 9.27 -8.28 -0.06
C TYR A 51 9.77 -8.29 -1.49
N PRO A 52 11.02 -8.69 -1.72
CA PRO A 52 11.62 -8.36 -2.98
C PRO A 52 10.93 -9.17 -4.07
N GLU A 53 10.25 -8.46 -4.95
CA GLU A 53 9.41 -9.05 -5.98
C GLU A 53 10.23 -10.08 -6.79
N PRO A 54 9.64 -11.23 -7.14
CA PRO A 54 10.39 -12.30 -7.77
C PRO A 54 10.97 -11.84 -9.11
N VAL A 55 12.29 -11.82 -9.20
CA VAL A 55 13.01 -11.34 -10.38
C VAL A 55 12.91 -12.37 -11.52
N GLN A 56 12.59 -11.88 -12.72
CA GLN A 56 12.62 -12.69 -13.94
C GLN A 56 14.03 -12.67 -14.55
N LYS A 57 14.54 -11.47 -14.86
CA LYS A 57 15.86 -11.29 -15.48
C LYS A 57 16.39 -9.87 -15.31
N ILE A 58 17.70 -9.73 -15.40
CA ILE A 58 18.37 -8.44 -15.58
C ILE A 58 18.56 -8.19 -17.07
N ILE A 59 18.21 -7.00 -17.55
CA ILE A 59 18.26 -6.64 -18.98
C ILE A 59 19.50 -5.80 -19.28
N LYS A 60 19.74 -4.76 -18.48
CA LYS A 60 20.80 -3.78 -18.70
C LYS A 60 21.57 -3.50 -17.42
N ALA A 61 22.76 -2.95 -17.59
CA ALA A 61 23.60 -2.46 -16.51
C ALA A 61 24.02 -1.04 -16.87
N ARG A 62 24.06 -0.15 -15.88
CA ARG A 62 24.56 1.22 -16.00
C ARG A 62 25.38 1.58 -14.76
N ASN A 63 26.29 2.54 -14.91
CA ASN A 63 26.98 3.16 -13.78
C ASN A 63 26.42 4.57 -13.61
N ILE A 64 26.09 4.94 -12.37
CA ILE A 64 25.62 6.27 -12.02
C ILE A 64 26.44 6.81 -10.85
N ARG A 65 26.52 8.14 -10.74
CA ARG A 65 27.17 8.78 -9.60
C ARG A 65 26.09 9.36 -8.68
N LEU A 66 25.88 8.72 -7.53
CA LEU A 66 24.94 9.18 -6.50
C LEU A 66 25.73 9.61 -5.26
N ASN A 67 25.47 10.80 -4.75
CA ASN A 67 26.14 11.36 -3.56
C ASN A 67 27.68 11.30 -3.66
N GLY A 68 28.21 11.57 -4.86
CA GLY A 68 29.65 11.54 -5.13
C GLY A 68 30.27 10.15 -5.28
N LYS A 69 29.53 9.07 -4.99
CA LYS A 69 29.97 7.68 -5.14
C LYS A 69 29.48 7.09 -6.46
N ASP A 70 30.35 6.36 -7.13
CA ASP A 70 29.97 5.59 -8.32
C ASP A 70 29.28 4.30 -7.88
N GLN A 71 28.04 4.13 -8.34
CA GLN A 71 27.22 2.97 -8.04
C GLN A 71 26.75 2.31 -9.34
N ARG A 72 26.91 0.99 -9.40
CA ARG A 72 26.42 0.18 -10.50
C ARG A 72 24.96 -0.20 -10.24
N GLN A 73 24.11 0.07 -11.23
CA GLN A 73 22.70 -0.32 -11.21
C GLN A 73 22.37 -1.24 -12.37
N TYR A 74 21.37 -2.07 -12.14
CA TYR A 74 20.88 -3.06 -13.09
C TYR A 74 19.40 -2.86 -13.34
N LEU A 75 18.99 -2.91 -14.60
CA LEU A 75 17.58 -2.83 -15.00
C LEU A 75 16.97 -4.20 -14.82
N VAL A 76 16.09 -4.33 -13.84
CA VAL A 76 15.48 -5.58 -13.41
C VAL A 76 14.08 -5.68 -13.97
N ARG A 77 13.77 -6.83 -14.58
CA ARG A 77 12.41 -7.23 -14.96
C ARG A 77 11.86 -8.22 -13.95
N PHE A 78 10.70 -7.90 -13.39
CA PHE A 78 10.00 -8.75 -12.44
C PHE A 78 9.12 -9.79 -13.16
N LYS A 79 8.88 -10.93 -12.51
CA LYS A 79 7.98 -11.95 -13.04
C LYS A 79 6.56 -11.42 -13.08
N ASN A 80 5.84 -11.72 -14.15
CA ASN A 80 4.43 -11.35 -14.35
C ASN A 80 4.16 -9.84 -14.35
N GLN A 81 5.19 -9.01 -14.59
CA GLN A 81 5.05 -7.57 -14.70
C GLN A 81 5.37 -7.08 -16.12
N THR A 82 4.75 -5.96 -16.49
CA THR A 82 4.98 -5.30 -17.78
C THR A 82 6.28 -4.49 -17.76
N VAL A 83 6.76 -4.13 -18.95
CA VAL A 83 8.00 -3.37 -19.15
C VAL A 83 7.99 -2.03 -18.39
N ASP A 84 6.81 -1.45 -18.19
CA ASP A 84 6.63 -0.16 -17.50
C ASP A 84 7.02 -0.22 -16.02
N LYS A 85 7.03 -1.43 -15.45
CA LYS A 85 7.42 -1.66 -14.05
C LYS A 85 8.88 -2.08 -13.89
N ASP A 86 9.67 -2.13 -14.97
CA ASP A 86 11.10 -2.43 -14.88
C ASP A 86 11.82 -1.32 -14.07
N LYS A 87 12.58 -1.70 -13.04
CA LYS A 87 13.25 -0.75 -12.13
C LYS A 87 14.77 -0.88 -12.19
N TRP A 88 15.47 0.23 -11.98
CA TRP A 88 16.92 0.25 -11.80
C TRP A 88 17.26 0.02 -10.34
N LEU A 89 17.85 -1.14 -10.03
CA LEU A 89 18.20 -1.55 -8.67
C LEU A 89 19.71 -1.76 -8.52
N ALA A 90 20.21 -1.59 -7.30
CA ALA A 90 21.57 -1.95 -6.93
C ALA A 90 21.71 -3.46 -6.77
N GLU A 91 22.92 -3.99 -6.88
CA GLU A 91 23.17 -5.44 -6.77
C GLU A 91 22.64 -6.03 -5.45
N ASP A 92 22.82 -5.30 -4.35
CA ASP A 92 22.49 -5.75 -3.00
C ASP A 92 20.98 -5.90 -2.76
N VAL A 93 20.17 -5.21 -3.55
CA VAL A 93 18.70 -5.18 -3.42
C VAL A 93 18.05 -6.31 -4.25
N ILE A 94 18.78 -6.91 -5.18
CA ILE A 94 18.23 -7.87 -6.15
C ILE A 94 18.32 -9.30 -5.58
N PRO A 95 17.19 -10.01 -5.37
CA PRO A 95 17.19 -11.42 -5.03
C PRO A 95 17.95 -12.24 -6.07
N ASP A 96 18.80 -13.15 -5.61
CA ASP A 96 19.61 -14.01 -6.48
C ASP A 96 20.39 -13.25 -7.56
N GLY A 97 20.77 -11.98 -7.28
CA GLY A 97 21.37 -11.08 -8.27
C GLY A 97 22.55 -11.70 -9.03
N LYS A 98 23.44 -12.42 -8.33
CA LYS A 98 24.60 -13.11 -8.94
C LYS A 98 24.19 -14.14 -10.01
N LEU A 99 23.10 -14.88 -9.80
CA LEU A 99 22.59 -15.85 -10.78
C LEU A 99 22.09 -15.14 -12.04
N HIS A 100 21.32 -14.08 -11.87
CA HIS A 100 20.80 -13.29 -12.98
C HIS A 100 21.91 -12.57 -13.75
N LEU A 101 22.94 -12.07 -13.07
CA LEU A 101 24.11 -11.45 -13.70
C LEU A 101 24.92 -12.45 -14.53
N ARG A 102 25.12 -13.67 -14.05
CA ARG A 102 25.78 -14.73 -14.83
C ARG A 102 25.04 -15.02 -16.14
N ARG A 103 23.71 -15.11 -16.09
CA ARG A 103 22.86 -15.30 -17.27
C ARG A 103 22.97 -14.14 -18.25
N LEU A 104 22.96 -12.90 -17.76
CA LEU A 104 23.16 -11.70 -18.59
C LEU A 104 24.52 -11.70 -19.29
N ILE A 105 25.59 -12.09 -18.60
CA ILE A 105 26.93 -12.16 -19.19
C ILE A 105 26.96 -13.25 -20.27
N ALA A 106 26.35 -14.41 -20.01
CA ALA A 106 26.26 -15.51 -20.98
C ALA A 106 25.50 -15.08 -22.25
N SER A 107 24.35 -14.41 -22.11
CA SER A 107 23.56 -13.95 -23.27
C SER A 107 24.29 -12.89 -24.09
N ARG A 108 25.06 -12.00 -23.46
CA ARG A 108 25.87 -11.01 -24.18
C ARG A 108 27.04 -11.61 -24.96
N ARG A 109 27.54 -12.78 -24.54
CA ARG A 109 28.60 -13.50 -25.27
C ARG A 109 28.05 -14.11 -26.55
N THR A 110 26.84 -14.68 -26.50
CA THR A 110 26.20 -15.27 -27.68
C THR A 110 25.81 -14.22 -28.72
N GLU A 111 25.37 -13.03 -28.30
CA GLU A 111 25.03 -11.93 -29.22
C GLU A 111 26.24 -11.35 -29.96
N LYS A 112 27.45 -11.45 -29.38
CA LYS A 112 28.69 -10.92 -29.97
C LYS A 112 29.39 -11.88 -30.93
N SER A 113 28.89 -13.10 -31.10
CA SER A 113 29.41 -14.07 -32.07
C SER A 113 28.38 -14.35 -33.16
N PRO A 114 28.18 -13.44 -34.14
CA PRO A 114 27.65 -13.85 -35.42
C PRO A 114 28.76 -14.61 -36.18
N GLN A 115 28.41 -15.78 -36.71
CA GLN A 115 29.22 -16.49 -37.71
C GLN A 115 29.36 -15.67 -38.99
#